data_AF-A0A959L6S2-F1
#
_entry.id   AF-A0A959L6S2-F1
#
_cell.length_a   1.000
_cell.length_b   1.000
_cell.length_c   1.000
_cell.angle_alpha   90.00
_cell.angle_beta   90.00
_cell.angle_gamma   90.00
#
_symmetry.space_group_name_H-M   'P 1'
#
loop_
_entity.id
_entity.type
_entity.pdbx_description
1 polymer ?
#
loop_
_entity_poly.entity_id
_entity_poly.type
_entity_poly.pdbx_seq_one_letter_code
_entity_poly.pdbx_strand_id
1 'polypeptide(L)' 'MSREFKSHAEAIQWIARNAETESHFEILKDELEFNHTYTGEYFINLLLLDNDVAFYSEAA' A
#
# COMPACT_ATOMS: atom_id res chain seq x y z
N MET A 1 2.28 8.83 8.90
CA MET A 1 3.04 9.32 7.74
C MET A 1 2.43 8.64 6.54
N SER A 2 1.86 9.42 5.63
CA SER A 2 1.31 8.93 4.36
C SER A 2 2.25 9.30 3.22
N ARG A 3 2.21 8.52 2.14
CA ARG A 3 2.85 8.85 0.87
C ARG A 3 1.77 9.03 -0.18
N GLU A 4 1.70 10.22 -0.75
CA GLU A 4 0.76 10.58 -1.81
C GLU A 4 1.40 10.41 -3.20
N PHE A 5 0.55 10.14 -4.19
CA PHE A 5 0.92 9.92 -5.58
C PHE A 5 0.02 10.75 -6.50
N LYS A 6 0.57 11.19 -7.62
CA LYS A 6 -0.18 12.01 -8.60
C LYS A 6 -1.07 11.16 -9.51
N SER A 7 -0.80 9.87 -9.59
CA SER A 7 -1.53 8.95 -10.44
C SER A 7 -1.43 7.51 -9.92
N HIS A 8 -2.41 6.69 -10.30
CA HIS A 8 -2.37 5.26 -10.04
C HIS A 8 -1.08 4.60 -10.54
N ALA A 9 -0.63 4.94 -11.75
CA ALA A 9 0.58 4.35 -12.33
C ALA A 9 1.85 4.68 -11.51
N GLU A 10 1.95 5.90 -10.98
CA GLU A 10 3.06 6.29 -10.10
C GLU A 10 3.03 5.49 -8.79
N ALA A 11 1.84 5.33 -8.21
CA ALA A 11 1.65 4.55 -7.00
C ALA A 11 2.03 3.08 -7.20
N ILE A 12 1.54 2.44 -8.27
CA ILE A 12 1.87 1.04 -8.59
C ILE A 12 3.38 0.85 -8.82
N GLN A 13 4.05 1.77 -9.51
CA GLN A 13 5.50 1.70 -9.68
C GLN A 13 6.25 1.83 -8.36
N TRP A 14 5.75 2.67 -7.45
CA TRP A 14 6.31 2.79 -6.12
C TRP A 14 6.11 1.50 -5.32
N ILE A 15 4.89 0.95 -5.28
CA ILE A 15 4.58 -0.30 -4.59
C ILE A 15 5.48 -1.42 -5.11
N ALA A 16 5.58 -1.61 -6.42
CA ALA A 16 6.42 -2.65 -7.03
C ALA A 16 7.92 -2.56 -6.66
N ARG A 17 8.41 -1.37 -6.30
CA ARG A 17 9.81 -1.14 -5.89
C ARG A 17 10.04 -1.29 -4.39
N ASN A 18 8.99 -1.19 -3.58
CA ASN A 18 9.09 -1.18 -2.11
C ASN A 18 8.44 -2.42 -1.46
N ALA A 19 7.60 -3.13 -2.20
CA ALA A 19 7.05 -4.41 -1.78
C ALA A 19 8.17 -5.45 -1.76
N GLU A 20 8.34 -6.08 -0.59
CA GLU A 20 9.34 -7.14 -0.39
C GLU A 20 8.87 -8.49 -0.92
N THR A 21 7.55 -8.69 -0.98
CA THR A 21 6.90 -9.92 -1.41
C THR A 21 5.68 -9.60 -2.27
N GLU A 22 5.18 -10.60 -3.01
CA GLU A 22 3.94 -10.49 -3.76
C GLU A 22 2.74 -10.20 -2.83
N SER A 23 2.66 -10.84 -1.66
CA SER A 23 1.63 -10.55 -0.67
C SER A 23 1.68 -9.10 -0.18
N HIS A 24 2.88 -8.56 0.05
CA HIS A 24 3.04 -7.16 0.45
C HIS A 24 2.62 -6.21 -0.68
N PHE A 25 2.89 -6.56 -1.94
CA PHE A 25 2.42 -5.81 -3.09
C PHE A 25 0.89 -5.73 -3.15
N GLU A 26 0.19 -6.86 -2.99
CA GLU A 26 -1.27 -6.90 -3.05
C GLU A 26 -1.90 -6.12 -1.89
N ILE A 27 -1.38 -6.24 -0.66
CA ILE A 27 -1.87 -5.45 0.49
C ILE A 27 -1.77 -3.95 0.22
N LEU A 28 -0.62 -3.48 -0.29
CA LEU A 28 -0.41 -2.07 -0.58
C LEU A 28 -1.28 -1.57 -1.74
N LYS A 29 -1.50 -2.42 -2.74
CA LYS A 29 -2.37 -2.12 -3.86
C LYS A 29 -3.82 -2.01 -3.41
N ASP A 30 -4.30 -2.94 -2.57
CA ASP A 30 -5.65 -2.91 -2.01
C ASP A 30 -5.85 -1.66 -1.14
N GLU A 31 -4.86 -1.27 -0.33
CA GLU A 31 -4.93 -0.04 0.46
C GLU A 31 -5.02 1.21 -0.43
N LEU A 32 -4.21 1.27 -1.48
CA LEU A 32 -4.24 2.36 -2.45
C LEU A 32 -5.61 2.47 -3.13
N GLU A 33 -6.17 1.34 -3.56
CA GLU A 33 -7.49 1.28 -4.21
C GLU A 33 -8.61 1.66 -3.24
N PHE A 34 -8.54 1.20 -1.98
CA PHE A 34 -9.45 1.60 -0.92
C PHE A 34 -9.39 3.12 -0.71
N ASN A 35 -8.20 3.67 -0.51
CA ASN A 35 -8.01 5.11 -0.28
C ASN A 35 -8.56 5.93 -1.46
N HIS A 36 -8.26 5.53 -2.69
CA HIS A 36 -8.79 6.22 -3.87
C HIS A 36 -10.32 6.11 -3.98
N THR A 37 -10.90 4.95 -3.66
CA THR A 37 -12.35 4.75 -3.71
C THR A 37 -13.10 5.68 -2.76
N TYR A 38 -12.58 5.89 -1.54
CA TYR A 38 -13.26 6.68 -0.52
C TYR A 38 -12.89 8.17 -0.51
N THR A 39 -11.70 8.54 -1.00
CA THR A 39 -11.20 9.93 -0.94
C THR A 39 -11.01 10.57 -2.31
N GLY A 40 -10.89 9.76 -3.38
CA GLY A 40 -10.47 10.20 -4.70
C GLY A 40 -8.95 10.37 -4.84
N GLU A 41 -8.18 10.19 -3.77
CA GLU A 41 -6.74 10.44 -3.73
C GLU A 41 -5.93 9.14 -3.73
N TYR A 42 -4.76 9.15 -4.36
CA TYR A 42 -3.83 8.02 -4.35
C TYR A 42 -2.80 8.22 -3.24
N PHE A 43 -2.98 7.55 -2.11
CA PHE A 43 -1.99 7.55 -1.05
C PHE A 43 -1.92 6.21 -0.31
N ILE A 44 -0.81 5.97 0.37
CA ILE A 44 -0.57 4.81 1.24
C ILE A 44 -0.17 5.32 2.63
N ASN A 45 -0.71 4.73 3.68
CA ASN A 45 -0.38 5.07 5.06
C ASN A 45 0.73 4.15 5.60
N LEU A 46 1.96 4.66 5.58
CA LEU A 46 3.15 3.91 5.99
C LEU A 46 3.16 3.54 7.49
N LEU A 47 2.34 4.18 8.33
CA LEU A 47 2.21 3.79 9.74
C LEU A 47 1.43 2.50 9.94
N LEU A 48 0.53 2.17 9.00
CA LEU A 48 -0.21 0.92 9.01
C LEU A 48 0.68 -0.22 8.50
N LEU A 49 1.55 0.03 7.51
CA LEU A 49 2.51 -0.98 7.01
C LEU A 49 3.38 -1.59 8.10
N ASP A 50 4.01 -0.76 8.95
CA ASP A 50 4.93 -1.25 9.98
C ASP A 50 4.23 -2.15 11.02
N ASN A 51 2.90 -2.04 11.16
CA ASN A 51 2.12 -2.90 12.04
C ASN A 51 1.48 -4.09 11.30
N ASP A 52 0.90 -3.89 10.11
CA ASP A 52 0.14 -4.93 9.42
C ASP A 52 1.02 -6.00 8.76
N VAL A 53 2.23 -5.68 8.30
CA VAL A 53 3.16 -6.70 7.77
C VAL A 53 3.57 -7.71 8.87
N ALA A 54 3.58 -7.28 10.14
CA ALA A 54 3.77 -8.18 11.28
C ALA A 54 2.54 -9.07 11.51
N PHE A 55 1.31 -8.54 11.36
CA PHE A 55 0.08 -9.31 11.58
C PHE A 55 -0.20 -10.37 10.51
N TYR A 56 0.13 -10.11 9.24
CA TYR A 56 -0.08 -11.10 8.17
C TYR A 56 1.05 -12.14 8.04
N SER A 57 2.21 -11.92 8.66
CA SER A 57 3.31 -12.91 8.69
C SER A 57 3.21 -13.91 9.84
N GLU A 58 2.49 -13.60 10.92
CA GLU A 58 2.18 -14.57 11.99
C GLU A 58 0.96 -15.46 11.70
N ALA A 59 0.21 -15.19 10.64
CA ALA A 59 -0.97 -15.96 10.24
C ALA A 59 -0.71 -17.02 9.15
N ALA A 60 0.54 -17.22 8.73
CA ALA A 60 0.95 -18.16 7.67
C ALA A 60 1.71 -19.38 8.20
#